data_AF-J3LJS3-F1
#
_entry.id   AF-J3LJS3-F1
#
_cell.length_a   1.000
_cell.length_b   1.000
_cell.length_c   1.000
_cell.angle_alpha   90.00
_cell.angle_beta   90.00
_cell.angle_gamma   90.00
#
_symmetry.space_group_name_H-M   'P 1'
#
loop_
_entity.id
_entity.type
_entity.pdbx_description
1 polymer ?
#
loop_
_entity_poly.entity_id
_entity_poly.type
_entity_poly.pdbx_seq_one_letter_code
_entity_poly.pdbx_strand_id
1 'polypeptide(L)' 'MGYCGWDTLKTLVHNYFIIVDHPMFQEIQWLLGAVEVTPTKVSKMLPRSEDVDVALVGLVDFLEEKKKAIA' A
#
# COMPACT_ATOMS: atom_id res chain seq x y z
N MET A 1 10.71 -14.42 -4.64
CA MET A 1 10.19 -13.54 -3.57
C MET A 1 8.92 -12.90 -4.11
N GLY A 2 7.79 -13.03 -3.40
CA GLY A 2 6.50 -12.58 -3.92
C GLY A 2 6.32 -11.07 -3.87
N TYR A 3 5.71 -10.51 -4.91
CA TYR A 3 5.30 -9.11 -4.97
C TYR A 3 4.03 -8.88 -4.15
N CYS A 4 3.83 -7.65 -3.69
CA CYS A 4 2.62 -7.23 -2.99
C CYS A 4 1.52 -7.04 -4.04
N GLY A 5 0.78 -8.12 -4.29
CA GLY A 5 -0.43 -8.05 -5.08
C GLY A 5 -1.57 -7.39 -4.31
N TRP A 6 -2.64 -7.08 -5.04
CA TRP A 6 -3.84 -6.44 -4.51
C TRP A 6 -4.44 -7.17 -3.30
N ASP A 7 -4.58 -8.49 -3.38
CA ASP A 7 -5.12 -9.31 -2.28
C ASP A 7 -4.24 -9.30 -1.04
N THR A 8 -2.91 -9.25 -1.24
CA THR A 8 -1.95 -9.18 -0.12
C THR A 8 -2.04 -7.83 0.58
N LEU A 9 -2.15 -6.75 -0.19
CA LEU A 9 -2.37 -5.41 0.36
C LEU A 9 -3.67 -5.36 1.17
N LYS A 10 -4.79 -5.81 0.62
CA LYS A 10 -6.07 -5.84 1.35
C LYS A 10 -5.97 -6.60 2.66
N THR A 11 -5.33 -7.77 2.63
CA THR A 11 -5.12 -8.58 3.83
C THR A 11 -4.30 -7.81 4.88
N LEU A 12 -3.24 -7.13 4.46
CA LEU A 12 -2.44 -6.30 5.36
C LEU A 12 -3.28 -5.15 5.95
N VAL A 13 -3.92 -4.34 5.11
CA VAL A 13 -4.69 -3.18 5.59
C VAL A 13 -5.83 -3.62 6.51
N HIS A 14 -6.55 -4.69 6.17
CA HIS A 14 -7.57 -5.27 7.05
C HIS A 14 -6.99 -5.76 8.38
N ASN A 15 -5.80 -6.38 8.38
CA ASN A 15 -5.15 -6.84 9.61
C ASN A 15 -4.67 -5.70 10.51
N TYR A 16 -4.32 -4.53 9.95
CA TYR A 16 -3.85 -3.37 10.73
C TYR A 16 -4.99 -2.43 11.15
N PHE A 17 -5.91 -2.12 10.24
CA PHE A 17 -6.92 -1.07 10.40
C PHE A 17 -8.35 -1.62 10.50
N ILE A 18 -8.56 -2.92 10.28
CA ILE A 18 -9.88 -3.57 10.33
C ILE A 18 -10.89 -2.90 9.38
N ILE A 19 -10.39 -2.42 8.23
CA ILE A 19 -11.23 -1.87 7.16
C ILE A 19 -11.31 -2.83 5.97
N VAL A 20 -12.43 -2.80 5.26
CA VAL A 20 -12.68 -3.65 4.09
C VAL A 20 -12.43 -2.88 2.79
N ASP A 21 -12.65 -1.56 2.79
CA ASP A 21 -12.50 -0.71 1.62
C ASP A 21 -12.09 0.71 1.99
N HIS A 22 -11.47 1.42 1.03
CA HIS A 22 -11.03 2.79 1.18
C HIS A 22 -10.98 3.48 -0.19
N PRO A 23 -11.34 4.77 -0.34
CA PRO A 23 -11.23 5.46 -1.63
C PRO A 23 -9.81 5.41 -2.24
N MET A 24 -8.77 5.42 -1.40
CA MET A 24 -7.36 5.32 -1.85
C MET A 24 -6.96 3.94 -2.38
N PHE A 25 -7.78 2.90 -2.15
CA PHE A 25 -7.49 1.54 -2.62
C PHE A 25 -7.38 1.46 -4.14
N GLN A 26 -8.22 2.21 -4.84
CA GLN A 26 -8.20 2.25 -6.30
C GLN A 26 -6.88 2.82 -6.84
N GLU A 27 -6.38 3.88 -6.20
CA GLU A 27 -5.12 4.51 -6.58
C GLU A 27 -3.90 3.64 -6.23
N ILE A 28 -3.91 3.02 -5.05
CA ILE A 28 -2.88 2.05 -4.66
C ILE A 28 -2.86 0.85 -5.61
N GLN A 29 -4.02 0.31 -6.00
CA GLN A 29 -4.10 -0.80 -6.93
C GLN A 29 -3.47 -0.45 -8.29
N TRP A 30 -3.72 0.76 -8.79
CA TRP A 30 -3.10 1.25 -10.02
C TRP A 30 -1.58 1.38 -9.88
N LEU A 31 -1.11 1.96 -8.77
CA LEU A 31 0.32 2.13 -8.51
C LEU A 31 1.04 0.79 -8.31
N LEU A 32 0.45 -0.16 -7.59
CA LEU A 32 0.97 -1.53 -7.43
C LEU A 32 1.14 -2.25 -8.76
N GLY A 33 0.31 -1.95 -9.77
CA GLY A 33 0.48 -2.48 -11.12
C GLY A 33 1.67 -1.87 -11.87
N ALA A 34 2.10 -0.66 -11.48
CA ALA A 34 3.23 0.04 -12.10
C ALA A 34 4.56 -0.17 -11.37
N VAL A 35 4.55 -0.54 -10.09
CA VAL A 35 5.76 -0.68 -9.28
C VAL A 35 5.83 -2.01 -8.55
N GLU A 36 7.01 -2.61 -8.56
CA GLU A 36 7.29 -3.82 -7.80
C GLU A 36 7.66 -3.50 -6.35
N VAL A 37 6.78 -3.92 -5.44
CA VAL A 37 6.91 -3.72 -3.99
C VAL A 37 6.66 -5.04 -3.28
N THR A 38 7.34 -5.29 -2.17
CA THR A 38 7.16 -6.53 -1.39
C THR A 38 6.16 -6.34 -0.25
N PRO A 39 5.39 -7.38 0.12
CA PRO A 39 4.43 -7.32 1.24
C PRO A 39 5.09 -6.88 2.55
N THR A 40 6.32 -7.33 2.79
CA THR A 40 7.10 -6.96 3.98
C THR A 40 7.41 -5.47 4.02
N LYS A 41 7.65 -4.83 2.87
CA LYS A 41 7.92 -3.39 2.80
C LYS A 41 6.64 -2.60 3.11
N VAL A 42 5.51 -3.01 2.53
CA VAL A 42 4.19 -2.42 2.81
C VAL A 42 3.81 -2.57 4.28
N SER A 43 3.90 -3.79 4.83
CA SER A 43 3.62 -4.05 6.25
C SER A 43 4.47 -3.17 7.19
N LYS A 44 5.72 -2.89 6.82
CA LYS A 44 6.60 -1.97 7.57
C LYS A 44 6.24 -0.49 7.42
N MET A 45 5.45 -0.09 6.41
CA MET A 45 4.92 1.26 6.24
C MET A 45 3.55 1.46 6.88
N LEU A 46 2.84 0.36 7.17
CA LEU A 46 1.58 0.37 7.91
C LEU A 46 1.65 0.53 9.45
N PRO A 47 2.79 0.71 10.17
CA PRO A 47 2.77 0.85 11.62
C PRO A 47 2.71 2.31 12.10
N ARG A 48 1.89 2.54 13.15
CA ARG A 48 1.77 3.75 14.02
C ARG A 48 0.91 4.93 13.55
N SER A 49 0.16 4.83 12.46
CA SER A 49 -1.00 5.72 12.32
C SER A 49 -2.20 5.05 12.97
N GLU A 50 -2.83 5.68 13.95
CA GLU A 50 -4.21 5.32 14.33
C GLU A 50 -5.17 5.58 13.16
N ASP A 51 -4.74 6.44 12.24
CA ASP A 51 -5.52 6.88 11.09
C ASP A 51 -5.15 6.12 9.81
N VAL A 52 -6.15 5.45 9.25
CA VAL A 52 -6.01 4.68 8.01
C VAL A 52 -5.71 5.58 6.83
N ASP A 53 -6.25 6.80 6.82
CA ASP A 53 -6.00 7.80 5.79
C ASP A 53 -4.51 8.13 5.73
N VAL A 54 -3.89 8.44 6.88
CA VAL A 54 -2.48 8.81 6.97
C VAL A 54 -1.57 7.66 6.52
N ALA A 55 -1.91 6.43 6.90
CA ALA A 55 -1.15 5.25 6.50
C ALA A 55 -1.23 4.98 4.98
N LEU A 56 -2.42 5.14 4.39
CA LEU A 56 -2.63 4.92 2.96
C LEU A 56 -2.05 6.05 2.11
N VAL A 57 -2.14 7.31 2.57
CA VAL A 57 -1.45 8.46 1.93
C VAL A 57 0.05 8.20 1.85
N GLY A 58 0.69 7.83 2.97
CA GLY A 58 2.12 7.54 2.98
C GLY A 58 2.52 6.35 2.09
N LEU A 59 1.63 5.37 1.92
CA LEU A 59 1.84 4.28 0.98
C LEU A 59 1.72 4.76 -0.48
N VAL A 60 0.72 5.58 -0.81
CA VAL A 60 0.56 6.17 -2.16
C VAL A 60 1.81 6.99 -2.52
N ASP A 61 2.26 7.87 -1.64
CA ASP A 61 3.47 8.68 -1.84
C ASP A 61 4.70 7.80 -2.12
N PHE A 62 4.89 6.74 -1.33
CA PHE A 62 5.99 5.81 -1.54
C PHE A 62 5.92 5.08 -2.89
N LEU A 63 4.72 4.66 -3.31
CA LEU A 63 4.53 3.98 -4.59
C LEU A 63 4.70 4.95 -5.75
N GLU A 64 4.27 6.20 -5.62
CA GLU A 64 4.53 7.26 -6.59
C GLU A 64 6.03 7.55 -6.75
N GLU A 65 6.77 7.70 -5.65
CA GLU A 65 8.21 7.91 -5.67
C GLU A 65 8.93 6.75 -6.35
N LYS A 66 8.54 5.52 -6.00
CA LYS A 66 9.00 4.30 -6.67
C LYS A 66 8.75 4.35 -8.18
N LYS A 67 7.56 4.77 -8.59
CA LYS A 67 7.17 4.89 -9.99
C LYS A 67 8.03 5.92 -10.72
N LYS A 68 8.21 7.10 -10.11
CA LYS A 68 9.06 8.18 -10.64
C LYS A 68 10.54 7.76 -10.73
N ALA A 69 11.01 6.91 -9.83
CA ALA A 69 12.38 6.40 -9.86
C ALA A 69 12.62 5.29 -10.91
N ILE A 70 11.56 4.70 -11.47
CA ILE A 70 11.62 3.67 -12.51
C ILE A 70 11.40 4.28 -13.92
N ALA A 71 10.87 5.51 -14.00
CA ALA A 71 10.66 6.28 -15.23
C ALA A 71 11.93 7.01 -15.68
#